data_AF-A0A0C3RRG7-F1
#
_entry.id   AF-A0A0C3RRG7-F1
#
_cell.length_a   1.000
_cell.length_b   1.000
_cell.length_c   1.000
_cell.angle_alpha   90.00
_cell.angle_beta   90.00
_cell.angle_gamma   90.00
#
_symmetry.space_group_name_H-M   'P 1'
#
loop_
_entity.id
_entity.type
_entity.pdbx_description
1 polymer ?
#
loop_
_entity_poly.entity_id
_entity_poly.type
_entity_poly.pdbx_seq_one_letter_code
_entity_poly.pdbx_strand_id
1 'polypeptide(L)'
;MDQLLQAFGLALGEIIALVLYGIYIMTYGLSLYFLLKKRRTHKAPINKIVALSGIGILLLVTAQQGINSWNLLHPFFGDQLDTSAVGLYAKSSNTTQCIIHQALFLGQRVMLNSLMLYRLWIISERSILTTGFPLCILVVGTICEGIYIHGASLLLKDSQSTQLIIGKVLISGMVCDVFMNLYCSGT
;
A
#
# COMPACT_ATOMS: atom_id res chain seq x y z
N MET A 1 -13.69 -23.89 18.25
CA MET A 1 -13.25 -24.32 16.89
C MET A 1 -12.98 -23.12 15.99
N ASP A 2 -13.81 -22.08 16.06
CA ASP A 2 -13.70 -20.87 15.21
C ASP A 2 -12.37 -20.11 15.33
N GLN A 3 -11.78 -20.03 16.53
CA GLN A 3 -10.49 -19.34 16.74
C GLN A 3 -9.32 -20.01 15.99
N LEU A 4 -9.30 -21.34 15.94
CA LEU A 4 -8.28 -22.11 15.24
C LEU A 4 -8.40 -21.92 13.72
N LEU A 5 -9.64 -21.91 13.22
CA LEU A 5 -9.92 -21.63 11.81
C LEU A 5 -9.49 -20.21 11.42
N GLN A 6 -9.75 -19.22 12.29
CA GLN A 6 -9.33 -17.84 12.06
C GLN A 6 -7.81 -17.69 12.06
N ALA A 7 -7.10 -18.30 13.02
CA ALA A 7 -5.64 -18.29 13.07
C ALA A 7 -5.02 -18.96 11.83
N PHE A 8 -5.59 -20.09 11.41
CA PHE A 8 -5.18 -20.77 10.18
C PHE A 8 -5.40 -19.90 8.94
N GLY A 9 -6.54 -19.20 8.84
CA GLY A 9 -6.84 -18.28 7.75
C GLY A 9 -5.84 -17.12 7.67
N LEU A 10 -5.47 -16.53 8.81
CA LEU A 10 -4.45 -15.47 8.86
C LEU A 10 -3.06 -15.97 8.43
N ALA A 11 -2.65 -17.14 8.92
CA ALA A 11 -1.37 -17.75 8.54
C ALA A 11 -1.32 -18.07 7.04
N LEU A 12 -2.39 -18.65 6.49
CA LEU A 12 -2.51 -18.93 5.06
C LEU A 12 -2.45 -17.64 4.23
N GLY A 13 -3.15 -16.59 4.69
CA GLY A 13 -3.12 -15.27 4.05
C GLY A 13 -1.72 -14.68 3.96
N GLU A 14 -0.94 -14.76 5.04
CA GLU A 14 0.46 -14.29 5.03
C GLU A 14 1.35 -15.13 4.12
N ILE A 15 1.20 -16.45 4.11
CA ILE A 15 1.98 -17.33 3.21
C ILE A 15 1.72 -16.92 1.76
N ILE A 16 0.47 -16.70 1.38
CA ILE A 16 0.10 -16.22 0.05
C ILE A 16 0.73 -14.85 -0.22
N ALA A 17 0.66 -13.92 0.73
CA ALA A 17 1.26 -12.59 0.61
C ALA A 17 2.79 -12.66 0.40
N LEU A 18 3.50 -13.52 1.13
CA LEU A 18 4.94 -13.75 0.99
C LEU A 18 5.30 -14.34 -0.37
N VAL A 19 4.51 -15.29 -0.88
CA VAL A 19 4.71 -15.86 -2.23
C VAL A 19 4.52 -14.79 -3.30
N LEU A 20 3.44 -13.98 -3.20
CA LEU A 20 3.20 -12.87 -4.11
C LEU A 20 4.30 -11.81 -4.04
N TYR A 21 4.80 -11.52 -2.84
CA TYR A 21 5.93 -10.61 -2.63
C TYR A 21 7.22 -11.12 -3.28
N GLY A 22 7.51 -12.43 -3.19
CA GLY A 22 8.63 -13.05 -3.89
C GLY A 22 8.53 -12.91 -5.42
N ILE A 23 7.35 -13.17 -5.98
CA ILE A 23 7.08 -12.97 -7.42
C ILE A 23 7.25 -11.48 -7.80
N TYR A 24 6.78 -10.57 -6.95
CA TYR A 24 6.95 -9.13 -7.14
C TYR A 24 8.43 -8.72 -7.19
N ILE A 25 9.27 -9.19 -6.27
CA ILE A 25 10.73 -8.91 -6.30
C ILE A 25 11.35 -9.42 -7.60
N MET A 26 11.02 -10.65 -8.02
CA MET A 26 11.60 -11.25 -9.22
C MET A 26 11.21 -10.47 -10.48
N THR A 27 9.93 -10.13 -10.62
CA THR A 27 9.42 -9.33 -11.75
C THR A 27 9.99 -7.91 -11.76
N TYR A 28 10.12 -7.28 -10.58
CA TYR A 28 10.78 -5.99 -10.42
C TYR A 28 12.26 -6.04 -10.80
N GLY A 29 12.99 -7.06 -10.33
CA GLY A 29 14.40 -7.28 -10.63
C GLY A 29 14.66 -7.49 -12.12
N LEU A 30 13.82 -8.29 -12.79
CA LEU A 30 13.87 -8.45 -14.25
C LEU A 30 13.61 -7.12 -14.97
N SER A 31 12.58 -6.38 -14.55
CA SER A 31 12.24 -5.08 -15.14
C SER A 31 13.38 -4.08 -15.00
N LEU A 32 14.00 -4.01 -13.82
CA LEU A 32 15.15 -3.15 -13.56
C LEU A 32 16.38 -3.60 -14.37
N TYR A 33 16.63 -4.90 -14.47
CA TYR A 33 17.71 -5.45 -15.29
C TYR A 33 17.55 -5.05 -16.77
N PHE A 34 16.35 -5.18 -17.33
CA PHE A 34 16.08 -4.76 -18.71
C PHE A 34 16.24 -3.24 -18.89
N LEU A 35 15.76 -2.45 -17.92
CA LEU A 35 15.88 -0.99 -17.94
C LEU A 35 17.36 -0.55 -17.89
N LEU A 36 18.17 -1.20 -17.05
CA LEU A 36 19.59 -0.91 -16.89
C LEU A 36 20.42 -1.38 -18.10
N LYS A 37 20.13 -2.58 -18.64
CA LYS A 37 20.84 -3.13 -19.80
C LYS A 37 20.61 -2.29 -21.07
N LYS A 38 19.37 -1.84 -21.29
CA LYS A 38 18.99 -1.02 -22.46
C LYS A 38 19.38 0.46 -22.31
N ARG A 39 19.86 0.88 -21.14
CA ARG A 39 20.32 2.24 -20.85
C ARG A 39 21.46 2.73 -21.75
N ARG A 40 22.19 1.81 -22.41
CA ARG A 40 23.28 2.16 -23.34
C ARG A 40 22.80 2.83 -24.63
N THR A 41 21.51 2.73 -24.99
CA THR A 41 21.03 3.13 -26.33
C THR A 41 20.20 4.42 -26.36
N HIS A 42 19.62 4.87 -25.24
CA HIS A 42 18.79 6.10 -25.20
C HIS A 42 19.25 7.06 -24.10
N LYS A 43 19.78 8.24 -24.50
CA LYS A 43 20.19 9.36 -23.62
C LYS A 43 19.00 10.13 -23.01
N ALA A 44 17.86 9.50 -22.75
CA ALA A 44 16.70 10.18 -22.17
C ALA A 44 16.84 10.25 -20.63
N PRO A 45 16.82 11.46 -20.02
CA PRO A 45 16.94 11.63 -18.56
C PRO A 45 15.77 11.00 -17.77
N ILE A 46 14.66 10.69 -18.45
CA ILE A 46 13.42 10.13 -17.91
C ILE A 46 13.64 8.78 -17.20
N ASN A 47 14.61 7.97 -17.64
CA ASN A 47 14.88 6.66 -17.06
C ASN A 47 15.37 6.71 -15.60
N LYS A 48 15.93 7.84 -15.13
CA LYS A 48 16.40 7.96 -13.75
C LYS A 48 15.26 8.07 -12.75
N ILE A 49 14.23 8.86 -13.07
CA ILE A 49 13.09 9.10 -12.17
C ILE A 49 12.29 7.81 -11.98
N VAL A 50 12.00 7.10 -13.08
CA VAL A 50 11.25 5.83 -13.03
C VAL A 50 12.03 4.74 -12.27
N ALA A 51 13.35 4.68 -12.43
CA ALA A 51 14.16 3.74 -11.66
C ALA A 51 14.15 4.10 -10.16
N LEU A 52 14.32 5.39 -9.83
CA LEU A 52 14.35 5.86 -8.44
C LEU A 52 13.00 5.63 -7.74
N SER A 53 11.89 5.94 -8.40
CA SER A 53 10.56 5.72 -7.86
C SER A 53 10.27 4.22 -7.67
N GLY A 54 10.71 3.39 -8.62
CA GLY A 54 10.62 1.93 -8.48
C GLY A 54 11.36 1.42 -7.25
N ILE A 55 12.57 1.94 -6.98
CA ILE A 55 13.33 1.58 -5.77
C ILE A 55 12.56 2.05 -4.53
N GLY A 56 12.00 3.26 -4.55
CA GLY A 56 11.18 3.79 -3.46
C GLY A 56 9.97 2.89 -3.14
N ILE A 57 9.23 2.46 -4.17
CA ILE A 57 8.09 1.54 -4.00
C ILE A 57 8.56 0.20 -3.46
N LEU A 58 9.65 -0.37 -3.98
CA LEU A 58 10.20 -1.62 -3.48
C LEU A 58 10.53 -1.54 -1.98
N LEU A 59 11.17 -0.44 -1.54
CA LEU A 59 11.50 -0.22 -0.13
C LEU A 59 10.23 -0.09 0.74
N LEU A 60 9.21 0.63 0.27
CA LEU A 60 7.93 0.77 0.97
C LEU A 60 7.23 -0.57 1.15
N VAL A 61 7.13 -1.36 0.07
CA VAL A 61 6.54 -2.71 0.10
C VAL A 61 7.33 -3.63 1.03
N THR A 62 8.67 -3.57 0.97
CA THR A 62 9.55 -4.37 1.83
C THR A 62 9.34 -4.03 3.30
N ALA A 63 9.26 -2.73 3.63
CA ALA A 63 9.02 -2.27 5.00
C ALA A 63 7.63 -2.71 5.50
N GLN A 64 6.59 -2.57 4.67
CA GLN A 64 5.24 -3.01 5.00
C GLN A 64 5.17 -4.52 5.25
N GLN A 65 5.78 -5.33 4.37
CA GLN A 65 5.84 -6.78 4.54
C GLN A 65 6.63 -7.17 5.79
N GLY A 66 7.74 -6.49 6.07
CA GLY A 66 8.53 -6.72 7.27
C GLY A 66 7.75 -6.49 8.56
N ILE A 67 6.94 -5.41 8.62
CA ILE A 67 6.07 -5.13 9.78
C ILE A 67 5.00 -6.23 9.92
N ASN A 68 4.37 -6.66 8.81
CA ASN A 68 3.38 -7.73 8.84
C ASN A 68 3.97 -9.04 9.36
N SER A 69 5.10 -9.47 8.80
CA SER A 69 5.75 -10.71 9.22
C SER A 69 6.27 -10.62 10.66
N TRP A 70 6.76 -9.45 11.10
CA TRP A 70 7.14 -9.22 12.49
C TRP A 70 5.94 -9.36 13.44
N ASN A 71 4.80 -8.75 13.11
CA ASN A 71 3.60 -8.82 13.94
C ASN A 71 3.03 -10.23 14.06
N LEU A 72 3.20 -11.07 13.04
CA LEU A 72 2.80 -12.47 13.08
C LEU A 72 3.77 -13.34 13.89
N LEU A 73 5.06 -13.01 13.87
CA LEU A 73 6.10 -13.76 14.58
C LEU A 73 6.21 -13.35 16.06
N HIS A 74 5.91 -12.10 16.40
CA HIS A 74 6.05 -11.55 17.75
C HIS A 74 5.39 -12.41 18.86
N PRO A 75 4.17 -12.96 18.69
CA PRO A 75 3.55 -13.83 19.69
C PRO A 75 4.33 -15.12 20.00
N PHE A 76 5.13 -15.63 19.07
CA PHE A 76 5.91 -16.87 19.26
C PHE A 76 7.15 -16.66 20.13
N PHE A 77 7.60 -15.42 20.29
CA PHE A 77 8.81 -15.08 21.06
C PHE A 77 8.52 -14.54 22.47
N GLY A 78 7.25 -14.34 22.83
CA GLY A 78 6.87 -13.86 24.16
C GLY A 78 6.53 -14.99 25.13
N ASP A 79 6.93 -14.88 26.40
CA ASP A 79 6.59 -15.81 27.50
C ASP A 79 5.08 -15.86 27.85
N GLN A 80 4.20 -15.26 27.02
CA GLN A 80 2.75 -15.20 27.25
C GLN A 80 2.02 -16.33 26.52
N LEU A 81 2.32 -17.59 26.88
CA LEU A 81 1.59 -18.75 26.35
C LEU A 81 0.13 -18.86 26.83
N ASP A 82 -0.26 -18.12 27.88
CA ASP A 82 -1.59 -18.26 28.50
C ASP A 82 -2.69 -17.39 27.87
N THR A 83 -2.36 -16.52 26.90
CA THR A 83 -3.36 -15.65 26.28
C THR A 83 -3.78 -16.22 24.93
N SER A 84 -5.10 -16.36 24.70
CA SER A 84 -5.63 -16.89 23.44
C SER A 84 -5.03 -16.16 22.23
N ALA A 85 -4.61 -16.91 21.20
CA ALA A 85 -3.92 -16.37 20.03
C ALA A 85 -4.67 -15.18 19.39
N VAL A 86 -6.00 -15.23 19.40
CA VAL A 86 -6.88 -14.15 18.89
C VAL A 86 -6.83 -12.90 19.78
N GLY A 87 -6.77 -13.07 21.10
CA GLY A 87 -6.59 -11.97 22.05
C GLY A 87 -5.22 -11.31 21.93
N LEU A 88 -4.18 -12.09 21.63
CA LEU A 88 -2.85 -11.57 21.34
C LEU A 88 -2.82 -10.78 20.03
N TYR A 89 -3.46 -11.22 18.94
CA TYR A 89 -3.54 -10.40 17.72
C TYR A 89 -4.34 -9.10 17.92
N ALA A 90 -5.46 -9.16 18.64
CA ALA A 90 -6.29 -7.98 18.91
C ALA A 90 -5.64 -7.00 19.90
N LYS A 91 -4.80 -7.49 20.82
CA LYS A 91 -4.13 -6.67 21.86
C LYS A 91 -2.70 -6.26 21.48
N SER A 92 -2.02 -7.05 20.65
CA SER A 92 -0.64 -6.81 20.17
C SER A 92 -0.60 -5.96 18.89
N SER A 93 -1.74 -5.63 18.28
CA SER A 93 -1.74 -4.51 17.34
C SER A 93 -1.53 -3.23 18.15
N ASN A 94 -0.27 -2.98 18.52
CA ASN A 94 0.13 -1.71 19.07
C ASN A 94 -0.41 -0.66 18.12
N THR A 95 -1.32 0.15 18.63
CA THR A 95 -2.01 1.21 17.92
C THR A 95 -1.10 1.97 16.95
N THR A 96 0.12 2.24 17.39
CA THR A 96 1.18 2.89 16.62
C THR A 96 1.60 2.10 15.37
N GLN A 97 1.73 0.78 15.45
CA GLN A 97 2.09 -0.07 14.30
C GLN A 97 0.99 -0.08 13.25
N CYS A 98 -0.28 -0.07 13.64
CA CYS A 98 -1.40 0.01 12.70
C CYS A 98 -1.36 1.34 11.93
N ILE A 99 -1.12 2.45 12.63
CA ILE A 99 -0.98 3.78 12.01
C ILE A 99 0.21 3.82 11.05
N ILE A 100 1.37 3.29 11.45
CA ILE A 100 2.56 3.22 10.59
C ILE A 100 2.28 2.40 9.33
N HIS A 101 1.64 1.24 9.49
CA HIS A 101 1.29 0.37 8.37
C HIS A 101 0.35 1.06 7.37
N GLN A 102 -0.68 1.73 7.87
CA GLN A 102 -1.59 2.51 7.01
C GLN A 102 -0.88 3.69 6.33
N ALA A 103 0.03 4.37 7.02
CA ALA A 103 0.81 5.46 6.44
C ALA A 103 1.76 4.97 5.33
N LEU A 104 2.41 3.82 5.52
CA LEU A 104 3.23 3.17 4.49
C LEU A 104 2.38 2.80 3.27
N PHE A 105 1.20 2.24 3.51
CA PHE A 105 0.26 1.87 2.44
C PHE A 105 -0.21 3.08 1.64
N LEU A 106 -0.57 4.19 2.31
CA LEU A 106 -0.88 5.47 1.67
C LEU A 106 0.31 5.97 0.83
N GLY A 107 1.52 5.98 1.41
CA GLY A 107 2.72 6.40 0.69
C GLY A 107 2.97 5.58 -0.58
N GLN A 108 2.79 4.26 -0.49
CA GLN A 108 2.90 3.36 -1.63
C GLN A 108 1.85 3.69 -2.72
N ARG A 109 0.58 3.89 -2.34
CA ARG A 109 -0.49 4.28 -3.26
C ARG A 109 -0.18 5.58 -3.99
N VAL A 110 0.22 6.61 -3.23
CA VAL A 110 0.57 7.92 -3.80
C VAL A 110 1.72 7.80 -4.79
N MET A 111 2.77 7.04 -4.46
CA MET A 111 3.87 6.82 -5.39
C MET A 111 3.44 6.09 -6.66
N LEU A 112 2.64 5.02 -6.54
CA LEU A 112 2.15 4.25 -7.68
C LEU A 112 1.28 5.10 -8.61
N ASN A 113 0.29 5.80 -8.06
CA ASN A 113 -0.61 6.65 -8.81
C ASN A 113 0.13 7.84 -9.46
N SER A 114 1.12 8.41 -8.76
CA SER A 114 1.98 9.47 -9.32
C SER A 114 2.78 8.99 -10.53
N LEU A 115 3.23 7.72 -10.53
CA LEU A 115 3.93 7.15 -11.69
C LEU A 115 3.00 6.89 -12.87
N MET A 116 1.78 6.42 -12.61
CA MET A 116 0.77 6.29 -13.66
C MET A 116 0.43 7.64 -14.27
N LEU A 117 0.24 8.66 -13.44
CA LEU A 117 -0.03 10.02 -13.90
C LEU A 117 1.15 10.60 -14.70
N TYR A 118 2.39 10.34 -14.26
CA TYR A 118 3.58 10.71 -15.01
C TYR A 118 3.66 10.03 -16.38
N ARG A 119 3.29 8.75 -16.47
CA ARG A 119 3.23 8.02 -17.75
C ARG A 119 2.17 8.63 -18.66
N LEU A 120 0.97 8.89 -18.13
CA LEU A 120 -0.11 9.53 -18.87
C LEU A 120 0.30 10.90 -19.40
N TRP A 121 0.95 11.72 -18.57
CA TRP A 121 1.47 13.03 -18.97
C TRP A 121 2.41 12.98 -20.17
N ILE A 122 3.28 11.96 -20.22
CA ILE A 122 4.19 11.75 -21.36
C ILE A 122 3.43 11.32 -22.61
N ILE A 123 2.46 10.41 -22.49
CA ILE A 123 1.68 9.87 -23.62
C ILE A 123 0.77 10.95 -24.22
N SER A 124 0.12 11.76 -23.38
CA SER A 124 -0.82 12.79 -23.82
C SER A 124 -0.15 14.09 -24.31
N GLU A 125 1.09 14.00 -24.78
CA GLU A 125 1.88 15.13 -25.31
C GLU A 125 1.87 16.39 -24.40
N ARG A 126 1.85 16.21 -23.07
CA ARG A 126 1.77 17.29 -22.08
C ARG A 126 0.49 18.13 -22.11
N SER A 127 -0.63 17.56 -22.57
CA SER A 127 -1.93 18.21 -22.46
C SER A 127 -2.44 18.23 -21.00
N ILE A 128 -2.58 19.45 -20.45
CA ILE A 128 -3.06 19.68 -19.07
C ILE A 128 -4.50 19.19 -18.89
N LEU A 129 -5.33 19.29 -19.93
CA LEU A 129 -6.74 18.91 -19.85
C LEU A 129 -6.92 17.41 -19.50
N THR A 130 -6.14 16.54 -20.13
CA THR A 130 -6.22 15.07 -19.96
C THR A 130 -5.63 14.63 -18.62
N THR A 131 -4.57 15.30 -18.17
CA THR A 131 -3.86 14.92 -16.93
C THR A 131 -4.44 15.61 -15.68
N GLY A 132 -5.13 16.73 -15.85
CA GLY A 132 -5.71 17.48 -14.74
C GLY A 132 -6.78 16.68 -13.98
N PHE A 133 -7.62 15.92 -14.69
CA PHE A 133 -8.66 15.10 -14.07
C PHE A 133 -8.11 14.02 -13.12
N PRO A 134 -7.19 13.12 -13.53
CA PRO A 134 -6.61 12.13 -12.62
C PRO A 134 -5.75 12.77 -11.52
N LEU A 135 -5.18 13.97 -11.74
CA LEU A 135 -4.48 14.72 -10.69
C LEU A 135 -5.45 15.16 -9.58
N CYS A 136 -6.62 15.68 -9.94
CA CYS A 136 -7.65 16.06 -8.97
C CYS A 136 -8.14 14.84 -8.18
N ILE A 137 -8.37 13.71 -8.85
CA ILE A 137 -8.78 12.46 -8.18
C ILE A 137 -7.71 12.00 -7.20
N LEU A 138 -6.42 12.04 -7.59
CA LEU A 138 -5.32 11.70 -6.70
C LEU A 138 -5.36 12.58 -5.44
N VAL A 139 -5.47 13.90 -5.58
CA VAL A 139 -5.50 14.83 -4.44
C VAL A 139 -6.69 14.57 -3.53
N VAL A 140 -7.88 14.34 -4.08
CA VAL A 140 -9.06 14.01 -3.28
C VAL A 140 -8.86 12.67 -2.56
N GLY A 141 -8.34 11.66 -3.25
CA GLY A 141 -8.03 10.35 -2.67
C GLY A 141 -7.04 10.43 -1.52
N THR A 142 -5.95 11.19 -1.67
CA THR A 142 -4.95 11.36 -0.60
C THR A 142 -5.50 12.09 0.61
N ILE A 143 -6.36 13.09 0.40
CA ILE A 143 -7.03 13.80 1.50
C ILE A 143 -7.98 12.85 2.24
N CYS A 144 -8.80 12.07 1.52
CA CYS A 144 -9.70 11.09 2.11
C CYS A 144 -8.94 10.05 2.94
N GLU A 145 -7.84 9.51 2.40
CA GLU A 145 -6.99 8.55 3.13
C GLU A 145 -6.28 9.19 4.32
N GLY A 146 -5.84 10.45 4.22
CA GLY A 146 -5.28 11.20 5.33
C GLY A 146 -6.28 11.40 6.48
N ILE A 147 -7.53 11.76 6.14
CA ILE A 147 -8.63 11.86 7.10
C ILE A 147 -8.90 10.49 7.74
N TYR A 148 -8.86 9.41 6.96
CA TYR A 148 -9.01 8.04 7.47
C TYR A 148 -7.93 7.68 8.50
N ILE A 149 -6.65 7.94 8.20
CA ILE A 149 -5.54 7.66 9.13
C ILE A 149 -5.67 8.52 10.40
N HIS A 150 -6.01 9.81 10.25
CA HIS A 150 -6.23 10.68 11.39
C HIS A 150 -7.42 10.22 12.24
N GLY A 151 -8.53 9.85 11.61
CA GLY A 151 -9.71 9.29 12.28
C GLY A 151 -9.41 7.97 12.98
N ALA A 152 -8.62 7.09 12.36
CA ALA A 152 -8.15 5.85 12.97
C ALA A 152 -7.30 6.13 14.22
N SER A 153 -6.49 7.19 14.22
CA SER A 153 -5.71 7.64 15.39
C SER A 153 -6.57 8.18 16.54
N LEU A 154 -7.76 8.71 16.24
CA LEU A 154 -8.71 9.24 17.23
C LEU A 154 -9.67 8.18 17.77
N LEU A 155 -10.08 7.22 16.94
CA LEU A 155 -10.95 6.08 17.29
C LEU A 155 -10.46 5.27 18.47
N LEU A 156 -9.16 5.33 18.75
CA LEU A 156 -8.52 4.65 19.87
C LEU A 156 -8.96 5.23 21.22
N LYS A 157 -9.63 6.39 21.21
CA LYS A 157 -10.17 7.03 22.41
C LYS A 157 -11.69 6.91 22.56
N ASP A 158 -12.48 6.72 21.49
CA ASP A 158 -13.95 6.71 21.63
C ASP A 158 -14.78 6.11 20.46
N SER A 159 -15.85 5.41 20.84
CA SER A 159 -17.12 5.07 20.16
C SER A 159 -17.20 4.31 18.80
N GLN A 160 -18.22 3.45 18.73
CA GLN A 160 -18.72 2.63 17.61
C GLN A 160 -19.24 3.46 16.41
N SER A 161 -19.77 4.67 16.63
CA SER A 161 -20.35 5.51 15.56
C SER A 161 -19.30 6.03 14.58
N THR A 162 -18.08 6.25 15.07
CA THR A 162 -16.96 6.80 14.29
C THR A 162 -16.39 5.75 13.31
N GLN A 163 -16.53 4.45 13.61
CA GLN A 163 -16.11 3.36 12.71
C GLN A 163 -16.89 3.36 11.39
N LEU A 164 -18.20 3.65 11.44
CA LEU A 164 -19.04 3.67 10.23
C LEU A 164 -18.63 4.78 9.26
N ILE A 165 -18.30 5.97 9.78
CA ILE A 165 -17.86 7.12 8.98
C ILE A 165 -16.51 6.80 8.34
N ILE A 166 -15.57 6.26 9.12
CA ILE A 166 -14.22 5.91 8.68
C ILE A 166 -14.26 4.84 7.59
N GLY A 167 -15.11 3.82 7.71
CA GLY A 167 -15.32 2.82 6.67
C GLY A 167 -15.79 3.42 5.34
N LYS A 168 -16.72 4.40 5.38
CA LYS A 168 -17.19 5.09 4.16
C LYS A 168 -16.08 5.90 3.49
N VAL A 169 -15.25 6.59 4.28
CA VAL A 169 -14.13 7.37 3.76
C VAL A 169 -13.10 6.45 3.08
N LEU A 170 -12.77 5.31 3.69
CA LEU A 170 -11.87 4.32 3.09
C LEU A 170 -12.40 3.80 1.74
N ILE A 171 -13.68 3.41 1.69
CA ILE A 171 -14.31 2.93 0.45
C ILE A 171 -14.25 4.02 -0.62
N SER A 172 -14.53 5.28 -0.27
CA SER A 172 -14.45 6.39 -1.23
C SER A 172 -13.03 6.56 -1.80
N GLY A 173 -11.99 6.46 -0.97
CA GLY A 173 -10.59 6.50 -1.42
C GLY A 173 -10.25 5.34 -2.36
N MET A 174 -10.66 4.12 -2.03
CA MET A 174 -10.46 2.94 -2.90
C MET A 174 -11.19 3.09 -4.24
N VAL A 175 -12.40 3.64 -4.24
CA VAL A 175 -13.16 3.90 -5.46
C VAL A 175 -12.44 4.93 -6.33
N CYS A 176 -11.93 6.01 -5.75
CA CYS A 176 -11.11 7.00 -6.46
C CYS A 176 -9.89 6.36 -7.13
N ASP A 177 -9.15 5.48 -6.44
CA ASP A 177 -8.01 4.77 -7.02
C ASP A 177 -8.40 3.86 -8.17
N VAL A 178 -9.50 3.12 -8.05
CA VAL A 178 -10.00 2.25 -9.13
C VAL A 178 -10.37 3.09 -10.35
N PHE A 179 -11.08 4.20 -10.16
CA PHE A 179 -11.39 5.12 -11.26
C PHE A 179 -10.15 5.72 -11.90
N MET A 180 -9.15 6.12 -11.09
CA MET A 180 -7.88 6.63 -11.59
C MET A 180 -7.15 5.59 -12.43
N ASN A 181 -7.08 4.34 -11.96
CA ASN A 181 -6.43 3.24 -12.66
C ASN A 181 -7.14 2.88 -13.97
N LEU A 182 -8.48 2.85 -13.97
CA LEU A 182 -9.29 2.62 -15.17
C LEU A 182 -9.10 3.74 -16.19
N TYR A 183 -9.12 5.00 -15.75
CA TYR A 183 -8.91 6.15 -16.62
C TYR A 183 -7.51 6.11 -17.25
N CYS A 184 -6.45 5.93 -16.45
CA CYS A 184 -5.08 5.88 -16.94
C CYS A 184 -4.78 4.66 -17.84
N SER A 185 -5.57 3.60 -17.76
CA SER A 185 -5.41 2.41 -18.60
C SER A 185 -6.19 2.48 -19.91
N GLY A 186 -7.25 3.30 -19.97
CA GLY A 186 -8.13 3.43 -21.13
C GLY A 186 -7.69 4.46 -22.17
N THR A 187 -6.78 5.38 -21.80
CA THR A 187 -6.14 6.38 -22.68
C THR A 187 -4.81 5.89 -23.22
#